data_AF-A0A949LC33-F1
#
_entry.id   AF-A0A949LC33-F1
#
_cell.length_a   1.000
_cell.length_b   1.000
_cell.length_c   1.000
_cell.angle_alpha   90.00
_cell.angle_beta   90.00
_cell.angle_gamma   90.00
#
_symmetry.space_group_name_H-M   'P 1'
#
loop_
_entity.id
_entity.type
_entity.pdbx_description
1 polymer ?
#
loop_
_entity_poly.entity_id
_entity_poly.type
_entity_poly.pdbx_seq_one_letter_code
_entity_poly.pdbx_strand_id
1 'polypeptide(L)'
;MASAIAELRRVLEAESVDEYPSAIRAAQSALDAINGFAGGLEGIRAELERKPEQEKLRLRERITKASIDHKINGELIRLAMKKNAALQAVIAQQSESATYSDLGQVPNVLGSLLSKRV
;
A
#
# COMPACT_ATOMS: atom_id res chain seq x y z
N MET A 1 -6.67 -15.50 10.41
CA MET A 1 -7.07 -14.08 10.27
C MET A 1 -6.29 -13.14 11.18
N ALA A 2 -6.45 -13.19 12.51
CA ALA A 2 -5.77 -12.24 13.41
C ALA A 2 -4.23 -12.21 13.27
N SER A 3 -3.57 -13.36 13.04
CA SER A 3 -2.12 -13.40 12.79
C SER A 3 -1.73 -12.78 11.46
N ALA A 4 -2.50 -13.02 10.39
CA ALA A 4 -2.22 -12.47 9.06
C ALA A 4 -2.39 -10.94 9.00
N ILE A 5 -3.38 -10.40 9.73
CA ILE A 5 -3.59 -8.95 9.82
C ILE A 5 -2.50 -8.29 10.69
N ALA A 6 -2.10 -8.94 11.78
CA ALA A 6 -0.98 -8.50 12.61
C ALA A 6 0.36 -8.55 11.85
N GLU A 7 0.56 -9.56 10.99
CA GLU A 7 1.74 -9.63 10.13
C GLU A 7 1.75 -8.51 9.10
N LEU A 8 0.61 -8.24 8.44
CA LEU A 8 0.49 -7.07 7.56
C LEU A 8 0.82 -5.77 8.29
N ARG A 9 0.40 -5.62 9.55
CA ARG A 9 0.75 -4.47 10.38
C ARG A 9 2.26 -4.36 10.61
N ARG A 10 2.91 -5.45 11.01
CA ARG A 10 4.36 -5.50 11.22
C ARG A 10 5.11 -5.06 9.96
N VAL A 11 4.72 -5.58 8.80
CA VAL A 11 5.40 -5.28 7.55
C VAL A 11 5.18 -3.82 7.13
N LEU A 12 3.96 -3.30 7.28
CA LEU A 12 3.65 -1.88 6.98
C LEU A 12 4.40 -0.92 7.92
N GLU A 13 4.50 -1.24 9.21
CA GLU A 13 5.25 -0.44 10.20
C GLU A 13 6.76 -0.49 9.95
N ALA A 14 7.29 -1.62 9.47
CA ALA A 14 8.70 -1.80 9.14
C ALA A 14 9.10 -1.22 7.77
N GLU A 15 8.17 -0.58 7.05
CA GLU A 15 8.33 -0.10 5.67
C GLU A 15 8.98 -1.14 4.71
N SER A 16 8.78 -2.44 4.99
CA SER A 16 9.47 -3.53 4.29
C SER A 16 8.76 -3.88 2.98
N VAL A 17 9.02 -3.09 1.95
CA VAL A 17 8.29 -3.11 0.66
C VAL A 17 8.30 -4.49 -0.01
N ASP A 18 9.40 -5.23 0.11
CA ASP A 18 9.56 -6.57 -0.48
C ASP A 18 8.58 -7.60 0.12
N GLU A 19 8.17 -7.41 1.38
CA GLU A 19 7.29 -8.32 2.11
C GLU A 19 5.79 -7.95 1.95
N TYR A 20 5.45 -6.77 1.41
CA TYR A 20 4.07 -6.33 1.21
C TYR A 20 3.22 -7.31 0.38
N PRO A 21 3.68 -7.82 -0.79
CA PRO A 21 2.86 -8.68 -1.62
C PRO A 21 2.48 -9.99 -0.93
N SER A 22 3.40 -10.58 -0.14
CA SER A 22 3.13 -11.77 0.67
C SER A 22 2.16 -11.49 1.80
N ALA A 23 2.37 -10.40 2.55
CA ALA A 23 1.53 -10.07 3.71
C ALA A 23 0.10 -9.69 3.30
N ILE A 24 -0.07 -8.97 2.19
CA ILE A 24 -1.39 -8.62 1.64
C ILE A 24 -2.13 -9.88 1.18
N ARG A 25 -1.47 -10.78 0.45
CA ARG A 25 -2.10 -12.05 0.00
C ARG A 25 -2.52 -12.92 1.19
N ALA A 26 -1.69 -13.00 2.23
CA ALA A 26 -2.03 -13.73 3.46
C ALA A 26 -3.24 -13.11 4.17
N ALA A 27 -3.35 -11.78 4.22
CA ALA A 27 -4.50 -11.09 4.78
C ALA A 27 -5.78 -11.31 3.94
N GLN A 28 -5.68 -11.24 2.61
CA GLN A 28 -6.80 -11.50 1.68
C GLN A 28 -7.31 -12.93 1.81
N SER A 29 -6.42 -13.93 1.75
CA SER A 29 -6.80 -15.34 1.92
C SER A 29 -7.50 -15.59 3.26
N ALA A 30 -7.06 -14.93 4.33
CA ALA A 30 -7.69 -15.04 5.63
C ALA A 30 -9.08 -14.36 5.71
N LEU A 31 -9.32 -13.32 4.91
CA LEU A 31 -10.64 -12.71 4.74
C LEU A 31 -11.55 -13.59 3.90
N ASP A 32 -11.04 -14.17 2.81
CA ASP A 32 -11.78 -15.08 1.94
C ASP A 32 -12.22 -16.34 2.69
N ALA A 33 -11.38 -16.87 3.59
CA ALA A 33 -11.73 -17.99 4.45
C ALA A 33 -12.90 -17.66 5.41
N ILE A 34 -13.05 -16.40 5.82
CA ILE A 34 -14.17 -15.95 6.65
C ILE A 34 -15.43 -15.77 5.80
N ASN A 35 -15.29 -15.17 4.62
CA ASN A 35 -16.39 -14.98 3.68
C ASN A 35 -16.93 -16.33 3.15
N GLY A 36 -16.04 -17.33 3.02
CA GLY A 36 -16.38 -18.69 2.61
C GLY A 36 -16.87 -19.60 3.74
N PHE A 37 -17.00 -19.10 4.97
CA PHE A 37 -17.51 -19.90 6.08
C PHE A 37 -19.01 -20.21 5.88
N ALA A 38 -19.42 -21.46 6.12
CA ALA A 38 -20.81 -21.88 5.93
C ALA A 38 -21.74 -21.09 6.87
N GLY A 39 -22.70 -20.35 6.30
CA GLY A 39 -23.56 -19.42 7.05
C GLY A 39 -22.97 -18.02 7.28
N GLY A 40 -21.80 -17.71 6.72
CA GLY A 40 -21.16 -16.41 6.78
C GLY A 40 -20.92 -15.93 8.22
N LEU A 41 -21.10 -14.63 8.45
CA LEU A 41 -20.90 -14.01 9.77
C LEU A 41 -21.86 -14.56 10.84
N GLU A 42 -23.07 -14.95 10.44
CA GLU A 42 -24.10 -15.56 11.29
C GLU A 42 -23.68 -16.97 11.74
N GLY A 43 -23.14 -17.78 10.82
CA GLY A 43 -22.58 -19.10 11.13
C GLY A 43 -21.41 -19.02 12.11
N ILE A 44 -20.52 -18.03 11.90
CA ILE A 44 -19.41 -17.75 12.82
C ILE A 44 -19.93 -17.34 14.21
N ARG A 45 -20.97 -16.49 14.27
CA ARG A 45 -21.60 -16.10 15.55
C ARG A 45 -22.25 -17.28 16.26
N ALA A 46 -23.01 -18.10 15.55
CA ALA A 46 -23.67 -19.27 16.10
C ALA A 46 -22.65 -20.29 16.65
N GLU A 47 -21.53 -20.45 15.97
CA GLU A 47 -20.44 -21.32 16.42
C GLU A 47 -19.66 -20.73 17.60
N LEU A 48 -19.52 -19.41 17.65
CA LEU A 48 -19.02 -18.71 18.84
C LEU A 48 -19.93 -18.93 20.05
N GLU A 49 -21.25 -18.84 19.87
CA GLU A 49 -22.22 -18.97 20.96
C GLU A 49 -22.25 -20.38 21.55
N ARG A 50 -21.84 -21.41 20.78
CA ARG A 50 -21.70 -22.79 21.25
C ARG A 50 -20.43 -23.06 22.06
N LYS A 51 -19.48 -22.14 22.09
CA LYS A 51 -18.22 -22.30 22.84
C LYS A 51 -18.37 -21.94 24.32
N PRO A 52 -17.52 -22.48 25.21
CA PRO A 52 -17.45 -22.07 26.61
C PRO A 52 -17.15 -20.58 26.76
N GLU A 53 -17.68 -19.92 27.78
CA GLU A 53 -17.57 -18.44 27.92
C GLU A 53 -16.12 -17.92 27.97
N GLN A 54 -15.20 -18.65 28.58
CA GLN A 54 -13.78 -18.30 28.55
C GLN A 54 -13.20 -18.27 27.12
N GLU A 55 -13.66 -19.17 26.26
CA GLU A 55 -13.24 -19.24 24.86
C GLU A 55 -13.91 -18.13 24.04
N LYS A 56 -15.18 -17.80 24.32
CA LYS A 56 -15.88 -16.66 23.70
C LYS A 56 -15.19 -15.34 23.98
N LEU A 57 -14.81 -15.08 25.24
CA LEU A 57 -14.08 -13.88 25.63
C LEU A 57 -12.76 -13.75 24.86
N ARG A 58 -11.95 -14.82 24.83
CA ARG A 58 -10.68 -14.84 24.07
C ARG A 58 -10.88 -14.63 22.57
N LEU A 59 -11.92 -15.24 21.98
CA LEU A 59 -12.21 -15.03 20.56
C LEU A 59 -12.68 -13.59 20.28
N ARG A 60 -13.53 -13.02 21.15
CA ARG A 60 -13.97 -11.62 21.02
C ARG A 60 -12.80 -10.66 21.10
N GLU A 61 -11.88 -10.84 22.04
CA GLU A 61 -10.65 -10.04 22.12
C GLU A 61 -9.82 -10.14 20.84
N ARG A 62 -9.63 -11.36 20.31
CA ARG A 62 -8.90 -11.56 19.06
C ARG A 62 -9.56 -10.90 17.86
N ILE A 63 -10.89 -10.95 17.78
CA ILE A 63 -11.67 -10.30 16.70
C ILE A 63 -11.55 -8.78 16.81
N THR A 64 -11.72 -8.22 18.02
CA THR A 64 -11.57 -6.79 18.27
C THR A 64 -10.17 -6.31 17.88
N LYS A 65 -9.13 -7.03 18.29
CA LYS A 65 -7.75 -6.71 17.93
C LYS A 65 -7.54 -6.75 16.41
N ALA A 66 -8.00 -7.81 15.75
CA ALA A 66 -7.90 -7.93 14.29
C ALA A 66 -8.62 -6.80 13.54
N SER A 67 -9.77 -6.34 14.06
CA SER A 67 -10.52 -5.21 13.49
C SER A 67 -9.75 -3.88 13.61
N ILE A 68 -9.16 -3.62 14.79
CA ILE A 68 -8.31 -2.45 15.03
C ILE A 68 -7.09 -2.48 14.09
N ASP A 69 -6.40 -3.61 14.02
CA ASP A 69 -5.21 -3.78 13.18
C ASP A 69 -5.57 -3.56 11.69
N HIS A 70 -6.71 -4.08 11.22
CA HIS A 70 -7.15 -3.87 9.84
C HIS A 70 -7.41 -2.39 9.51
N LYS A 71 -8.02 -1.64 10.45
CA LYS A 71 -8.25 -0.20 10.28
C LYS A 71 -6.92 0.55 10.17
N ILE A 72 -5.97 0.26 11.07
CA ILE A 72 -4.65 0.88 11.10
C ILE A 72 -3.89 0.58 9.80
N ASN A 73 -3.91 -0.67 9.33
CA ASN A 73 -3.27 -1.05 8.07
C ASN A 73 -3.83 -0.23 6.89
N GLY A 74 -5.15 -0.01 6.84
CA GLY A 74 -5.77 0.84 5.83
C GLY A 74 -5.33 2.30 5.91
N GLU A 75 -5.11 2.84 7.11
CA GLU A 75 -4.57 4.19 7.31
C GLU A 75 -3.10 4.30 6.88
N LEU A 76 -2.27 3.31 7.23
CA LEU A 76 -0.86 3.24 6.82
C LEU A 76 -0.71 3.17 5.29
N ILE A 77 -1.52 2.34 4.62
CA ILE A 77 -1.52 2.26 3.15
C ILE A 77 -1.89 3.62 2.53
N ARG A 78 -2.95 4.28 3.03
CA ARG A 78 -3.33 5.61 2.53
C ARG A 78 -2.25 6.66 2.77
N LEU A 79 -1.57 6.60 3.92
CA LEU A 79 -0.46 7.50 4.23
C LEU A 79 0.72 7.29 3.27
N ALA A 80 1.10 6.03 3.02
CA ALA A 80 2.15 5.68 2.07
C ALA A 80 1.81 6.16 0.64
N MET A 81 0.55 6.02 0.21
CA MET A 81 0.09 6.56 -1.08
C MET A 81 0.23 8.09 -1.15
N LYS A 82 -0.16 8.82 -0.10
CA LYS A 82 0.01 10.28 -0.03
C LYS A 82 1.49 10.69 -0.06
N LYS A 83 2.36 9.97 0.68
CA LYS A 83 3.82 10.18 0.68
C LYS A 83 4.38 9.99 -0.73
N ASN A 84 4.01 8.92 -1.43
CA ASN A 84 4.45 8.67 -2.80
C ASN A 84 3.97 9.74 -3.78
N ALA A 85 2.70 10.15 -3.69
CA ALA A 85 2.17 11.22 -4.55
C ALA A 85 2.89 12.56 -4.30
N ALA A 86 3.19 12.89 -3.05
CA ALA A 86 3.95 14.09 -2.71
C ALA A 86 5.39 14.03 -3.22
N LEU A 87 6.07 12.88 -3.09
CA LEU A 87 7.41 12.68 -3.64
C LEU A 87 7.43 12.81 -5.17
N GLN A 88 6.44 12.22 -5.86
CA GLN A 88 6.30 12.36 -7.31
C GLN A 88 6.05 13.81 -7.74
N ALA A 89 5.23 14.57 -6.99
CA ALA A 89 5.00 15.98 -7.24
C ALA A 89 6.28 16.83 -7.06
N VAL A 90 7.07 16.54 -6.03
CA VAL A 90 8.38 17.20 -5.80
C VAL A 90 9.35 16.90 -6.94
N ILE A 91 9.43 15.63 -7.37
CA ILE A 91 10.28 15.23 -8.51
C ILE A 91 9.82 15.96 -9.78
N ALA A 92 8.52 16.00 -10.07
CA ALA A 92 7.98 16.72 -11.23
C ALA A 92 8.31 18.22 -11.17
N GLN A 93 8.18 18.85 -10.00
CA GLN A 93 8.52 20.27 -9.80
C GLN A 93 10.02 20.55 -9.97
N GLN A 94 10.89 19.65 -9.52
CA GLN A 94 12.34 19.75 -9.74
C GLN A 94 12.71 19.53 -11.22
N SER A 95 12.01 18.61 -11.90
CA SER A 95 12.20 18.33 -13.33
C SER A 95 11.86 19.53 -14.21
N GLU A 96 10.78 20.26 -13.88
CA GLU A 96 10.42 21.51 -14.56
C GLU A 96 11.46 22.61 -14.33
N SER A 97 12.05 22.72 -13.13
CA SER A 97 13.15 23.68 -12.89
C SER A 97 14.47 23.28 -13.60
N ALA A 98 14.69 21.99 -13.84
CA ALA A 98 15.86 21.47 -14.56
C ALA A 98 15.77 21.65 -16.08
N THR A 99 14.59 21.98 -16.62
CA THR A 99 14.44 22.23 -18.07
C THR A 99 14.98 23.62 -18.48
N TYR A 100 15.26 24.50 -17.51
CA TYR A 100 15.84 25.83 -17.74
C TYR A 100 17.30 25.97 -17.27
N SER A 101 17.91 24.89 -16.78
CA SER A 101 19.33 24.89 -16.40
C SER A 101 20.07 23.86 -17.23
N ASP A 102 20.90 24.36 -18.15
CA ASP A 102 22.09 23.69 -18.72
C ASP A 102 22.05 23.14 -20.17
N LEU A 103 21.13 23.57 -21.04
CA LEU A 103 21.28 23.42 -22.51
C LEU A 103 20.76 24.63 -23.30
N GLY A 104 21.20 25.83 -22.92
CA GLY A 104 20.97 27.06 -23.69
C GLY A 104 21.87 27.21 -24.92
N GLN A 105 22.23 26.13 -25.61
CA GLN A 105 22.91 26.20 -26.91
C GLN A 105 21.96 25.75 -28.00
N VAL A 106 21.34 26.73 -28.66
CA VAL A 106 20.76 26.54 -29.99
C VAL A 106 21.92 26.18 -30.92
N PRO A 107 21.95 24.99 -31.56
CA PRO A 107 22.93 24.72 -32.60
C PRO A 107 22.63 25.66 -33.75
N ASN A 108 23.54 26.60 -34.00
CA ASN A 108 23.44 27.54 -35.10
C ASN A 108 23.72 26.80 -36.43
N VAL A 109 22.73 26.08 -36.96
CA VAL A 109 22.82 25.34 -38.24
C VAL A 109 22.70 26.26 -39.47
N LEU A 110 23.00 27.56 -39.33
CA LEU A 110 22.81 28.55 -40.41
C LEU A 110 24.11 29.30 -40.81
N GLY A 111 25.28 28.72 -40.54
CA GLY A 111 26.57 29.35 -40.90
C GLY A 111 27.28 28.81 -42.15
N SER A 112 26.93 27.62 -42.66
CA SER A 112 27.79 26.91 -43.64
C SER A 112 27.28 26.89 -45.09
N LEU A 113 26.25 27.66 -45.44
CA LEU A 113 25.61 27.56 -46.77
C LEU A 113 25.67 28.82 -47.64
N LEU A 114 26.49 29.82 -47.31
CA LEU A 114 26.64 30.99 -48.19
C LEU A 114 28.08 31.19 -48.68
N SER A 115 28.23 30.87 -49.98
CA SER A 115 29.16 31.44 -50.95
C SER A 115 30.56 30.83 -51.09
N LYS A 116 30.60 29.67 -51.76
CA LYS A 116 31.64 29.38 -52.77
C LYS A 116 31.08 29.71 -54.16
N ARG A 117 31.53 30.81 -54.78
CA ARG A 117 31.60 31.02 -56.24
C ARG A 117 32.88 31.81 -56.52
N VAL A 118 33.86 31.17 -57.18
CA VAL A 118 34.27 31.38 -58.58
C VAL A 118 34.63 32.84 -58.84
#